data_AF-A0A8H6XQU6-F1
#
_entry.id   AF-A0A8H6XQU6-F1
#
_cell.length_a   1.000
_cell.length_b   1.000
_cell.length_c   1.000
_cell.angle_alpha   90.00
_cell.angle_beta   90.00
_cell.angle_gamma   90.00
#
_symmetry.space_group_name_H-M   'P 1'
#
loop_
_entity.id
_entity.type
_entity.pdbx_description
1 polymer ?
#
loop_
_entity_poly.entity_id
_entity_poly.type
_entity_poly.pdbx_seq_one_letter_code
_entity_poly.pdbx_strand_id
1 'polypeptide(L)'
;MHSFSSAIRRVNIRVLFSVVFLGSLCYYAGWLSRWPAPDNSGLEWKDFEAKRVTITVQAPQATVTVIPEAEEAVVLIGSPTDAFQDNLRHDVRYITTWPGNGFTNEAMSLMNLIYLAMLTERVPILPAFNPSHFSGGSPDTEVVDTTFGEVFDVPRLAKELRMPILEWWQVKDRKSTTVDSLGCWNVWQAVMEHSSGPQYSATPGKLKIDISWTIAPKWVKLKPDAANDAQAKFTGLMALAFPEQRNRNLRTPSKSPLLGLSLPPNEQLLCFDNLYYTANVEGLEFEHDYSTAWRLVGKHLHWNPRIEDIARGYLRRTFGLGVDATIPPYITIHVRHGDFKGACHIPLDECFAPLSAIARRVDEVKEELQRLKDITAAHVILTSDETNITWWDEVAAYGWYRIDHSATAPTYGAWYPVLIDTAIQSEGKGFVGTDRSTVSLITARRVKEWHDGVVRSVKWGEGGGRRSLRKK
;
A
#
# COMPACT_ATOMS: atom_id res chain seq x y z
N MET A 1 -11.26 -64.36 -13.30
CA MET A 1 -11.14 -65.33 -14.41
C MET A 1 -11.30 -64.53 -15.69
N HIS A 2 -10.42 -64.43 -16.67
CA HIS A 2 -9.04 -64.82 -17.02
C HIS A 2 -8.78 -63.90 -18.24
N SER A 3 -7.61 -63.44 -18.68
CA SER A 3 -6.21 -63.51 -18.28
C SER A 3 -5.45 -63.10 -19.56
N PHE A 4 -4.51 -62.13 -19.48
CA PHE A 4 -3.19 -62.08 -20.15
C PHE A 4 -3.12 -62.21 -21.70
N SER A 5 -2.12 -61.74 -22.47
CA SER A 5 -0.81 -61.08 -22.35
C SER A 5 -0.45 -60.72 -23.82
N SER A 6 0.31 -59.70 -24.20
CA SER A 6 1.79 -59.63 -24.18
C SER A 6 2.17 -58.54 -25.21
N ALA A 7 2.97 -57.52 -24.89
CA ALA A 7 4.43 -57.48 -24.70
C ALA A 7 5.21 -56.97 -25.94
N ILE A 8 5.65 -55.71 -25.84
CA ILE A 8 7.03 -55.21 -25.98
C ILE A 8 7.94 -55.86 -27.04
N ARG A 9 8.46 -55.03 -27.96
CA ARG A 9 9.87 -55.11 -28.41
C ARG A 9 10.50 -53.71 -28.47
N ARG A 10 11.60 -53.54 -27.73
CA ARG A 10 12.63 -52.51 -27.94
C ARG A 10 13.59 -53.02 -29.01
N VAL A 11 14.05 -52.14 -29.89
CA VAL A 11 15.36 -52.27 -30.56
C VAL A 11 16.03 -50.91 -30.52
N ASN A 12 17.23 -50.90 -29.95
CA ASN A 12 18.22 -49.83 -30.00
C ASN A 12 19.38 -50.41 -30.80
N ILE A 13 19.96 -49.66 -31.75
CA ILE A 13 21.41 -49.54 -32.00
C ILE A 13 21.65 -48.56 -33.16
N ARG A 14 22.65 -47.70 -32.92
CA ARG A 14 23.20 -46.61 -33.72
C ARG A 14 23.95 -47.13 -34.97
N VAL A 15 24.09 -46.29 -36.00
CA VAL A 15 25.37 -45.66 -36.44
C VAL A 15 25.18 -44.91 -37.79
N LEU A 16 25.80 -43.71 -37.81
CA LEU A 16 26.21 -42.79 -38.87
C LEU A 16 25.89 -43.09 -40.35
N PHE A 17 25.42 -42.06 -41.07
CA PHE A 17 26.23 -41.40 -42.12
C PHE A 17 25.80 -39.94 -42.32
N SER A 18 26.80 -39.07 -42.40
CA SER A 18 26.76 -37.64 -42.68
C SER A 18 26.31 -37.35 -44.12
N VAL A 19 25.72 -36.17 -44.35
CA VAL A 19 26.04 -35.23 -45.46
C VAL A 19 25.05 -34.04 -45.43
N VAL A 20 25.63 -32.85 -45.19
CA VAL A 20 25.27 -31.52 -45.71
C VAL A 20 23.94 -30.89 -45.25
N PHE A 21 24.01 -30.02 -44.25
CA PHE A 21 23.37 -28.70 -44.28
C PHE A 21 24.24 -27.71 -43.49
N LEU A 22 25.08 -27.00 -44.23
CA LEU A 22 25.91 -25.87 -43.80
C LEU A 22 25.17 -24.60 -44.22
N GLY A 23 24.97 -23.68 -43.28
CA GLY A 23 24.66 -22.28 -43.60
C GLY A 23 23.37 -21.74 -43.01
N SER A 24 23.45 -21.24 -41.76
CA SER A 24 22.85 -19.95 -41.33
C SER A 24 22.91 -19.84 -39.81
N LEU A 25 24.10 -19.54 -39.28
CA LEU A 25 24.31 -19.09 -37.90
C LEU A 25 25.67 -18.40 -37.82
N CYS A 26 25.75 -17.19 -38.37
CA CYS A 26 26.83 -16.20 -38.18
C CYS A 26 26.37 -14.88 -38.81
N TYR A 27 25.44 -14.15 -38.18
CA TYR A 27 25.21 -12.73 -38.43
C TYR A 27 24.40 -12.18 -37.26
N TYR A 28 25.08 -11.79 -36.18
CA TYR A 28 24.71 -10.71 -35.25
C TYR A 28 25.78 -10.65 -34.13
N ALA A 29 27.01 -10.39 -34.55
CA ALA A 29 28.08 -9.87 -33.71
C ALA A 29 28.89 -8.92 -34.59
N GLY A 30 28.79 -7.61 -34.31
CA GLY A 30 29.56 -6.60 -35.03
C GLY A 30 28.74 -5.41 -35.49
N TRP A 31 28.14 -4.66 -34.56
CA TRP A 31 27.75 -3.26 -34.79
C TRP A 31 27.70 -2.53 -33.44
N LEU A 32 28.89 -2.24 -32.90
CA LEU A 32 29.17 -1.24 -31.86
C LEU A 32 30.69 -0.99 -31.85
N SER A 33 31.19 -0.32 -32.89
CA SER A 33 32.53 0.30 -32.93
C SER A 33 32.73 1.01 -34.27
N ARG A 34 32.21 2.24 -34.38
CA ARG A 34 32.63 3.25 -35.37
C ARG A 34 32.06 4.61 -34.99
N TRP A 35 32.66 5.22 -33.96
CA TRP A 35 32.72 6.67 -33.82
C TRP A 35 34.21 7.04 -33.88
N PRO A 36 34.62 8.00 -34.72
CA PRO A 36 36.02 8.36 -34.83
C PRO A 36 36.46 9.15 -33.60
N ALA A 37 37.59 8.76 -33.00
CA ALA A 37 38.30 9.60 -32.05
C ALA A 37 38.90 10.81 -32.78
N PRO A 38 38.84 12.03 -32.22
CA PRO A 38 39.49 13.18 -32.80
C PRO A 38 41.02 13.05 -32.67
N ASP A 39 41.69 13.31 -33.78
CA ASP A 39 43.14 13.44 -33.94
C ASP A 39 43.63 14.68 -33.16
N ASN A 40 44.51 14.44 -32.19
CA ASN A 40 45.21 15.46 -31.40
C ASN A 40 46.69 15.52 -31.81
N SER A 41 46.96 15.79 -33.08
CA SER A 41 48.32 16.08 -33.54
C SER A 41 48.36 17.31 -34.44
N GLY A 42 48.80 18.42 -33.85
CA GLY A 42 49.19 19.62 -34.58
C GLY A 42 48.46 20.87 -34.12
N LEU A 43 48.95 21.50 -33.06
CA LEU A 43 48.94 22.96 -32.87
C LEU A 43 49.90 23.29 -31.71
N GLU A 44 51.07 23.82 -32.07
CA GLU A 44 52.05 24.39 -31.15
C GLU A 44 51.42 25.57 -30.38
N TRP A 45 51.52 25.52 -29.06
CA TRP A 45 51.23 26.67 -28.21
C TRP A 45 52.49 27.54 -28.09
N LYS A 46 52.55 28.62 -28.88
CA LYS A 46 53.42 29.75 -28.58
C LYS A 46 52.57 30.93 -28.10
N ASP A 47 52.89 31.37 -26.88
CA ASP A 47 52.67 32.67 -26.27
C ASP A 47 51.43 33.47 -26.74
N PHE A 48 50.36 33.35 -25.97
CA PHE A 48 49.32 34.39 -25.92
C PHE A 48 49.11 34.81 -24.46
N GLU A 49 49.57 36.02 -24.13
CA GLU A 49 49.25 36.70 -22.89
C GLU A 49 47.73 36.89 -22.78
N ALA A 50 47.11 36.18 -21.84
CA ALA A 50 45.71 36.39 -21.52
C ALA A 50 45.54 37.71 -20.75
N LYS A 51 45.16 38.78 -21.47
CA LYS A 51 44.47 39.93 -20.86
C LYS A 51 43.22 39.42 -20.16
N ARG A 52 43.21 39.45 -18.83
CA ARG A 52 42.00 39.20 -18.02
C ARG A 52 40.98 40.28 -18.32
N VAL A 53 39.94 39.94 -19.08
CA VAL A 53 38.70 40.72 -19.14
C VAL A 53 37.78 40.14 -18.07
N THR A 54 37.58 40.91 -17.00
CA THR A 54 36.56 40.58 -16.00
C THR A 54 35.20 40.98 -16.57
N ILE A 55 34.41 39.99 -16.98
CA ILE A 55 32.99 40.19 -17.31
C ILE A 55 32.20 39.91 -16.04
N THR A 56 31.67 40.95 -15.41
CA THR A 56 30.72 40.82 -14.32
C THR A 56 29.35 40.52 -14.91
N VAL A 57 28.96 39.24 -14.92
CA VAL A 57 27.59 38.85 -15.25
C VAL A 57 26.75 39.04 -13.98
N GLN A 58 25.90 40.07 -13.96
CA GLN A 58 24.86 40.18 -12.96
C GLN A 58 23.86 39.05 -13.19
N ALA A 59 23.80 38.11 -12.25
CA ALA A 59 22.77 37.08 -12.24
C ALA A 59 21.40 37.77 -12.22
N PRO A 60 20.43 37.34 -13.04
CA PRO A 60 19.08 37.87 -12.96
C PRO A 60 18.57 37.66 -11.53
N GLN A 61 18.19 38.75 -10.87
CA GLN A 61 17.49 38.68 -9.60
C GLN A 61 16.19 37.89 -9.87
N ALA A 62 16.20 36.62 -9.48
CA ALA A 62 14.97 35.86 -9.36
C ALA A 62 14.16 36.55 -8.27
N THR A 63 13.15 37.32 -8.68
CA THR A 63 12.05 37.68 -7.82
C THR A 63 11.40 36.38 -7.40
N VAL A 64 11.81 35.87 -6.24
CA VAL A 64 11.06 34.85 -5.52
C VAL A 64 9.79 35.55 -5.09
N THR A 65 8.75 35.45 -5.91
CA THR A 65 7.40 35.72 -5.46
C THR A 65 7.18 34.71 -4.36
N VAL A 66 7.26 35.17 -3.11
CA VAL A 66 6.76 34.43 -1.96
C VAL A 66 5.28 34.25 -2.27
N ILE A 67 4.91 33.06 -2.76
CA ILE A 67 3.51 32.68 -2.83
C ILE A 67 3.06 32.76 -1.38
N PRO A 68 2.06 33.61 -1.05
CA PRO A 68 1.55 33.66 0.30
C PRO A 68 1.26 32.23 0.74
N GLU A 69 1.80 31.86 1.89
CA GLU A 69 1.52 30.64 2.63
C GLU A 69 0.04 30.32 2.41
N ALA A 70 -0.23 29.26 1.65
CA ALA A 70 -1.56 29.00 1.12
C ALA A 70 -2.56 29.13 2.27
N GLU A 71 -3.38 30.18 2.25
CA GLU A 71 -4.59 30.24 3.07
C GLU A 71 -5.21 28.86 2.92
N GLU A 72 -5.38 28.14 4.03
CA GLU A 72 -6.04 26.84 4.02
C GLU A 72 -7.28 26.98 3.15
N ALA A 73 -7.26 26.39 1.96
CA ALA A 73 -8.31 26.62 0.99
C ALA A 73 -9.59 26.18 1.69
N VAL A 74 -10.46 27.13 2.01
CA VAL A 74 -11.70 26.86 2.74
C VAL A 74 -12.58 26.08 1.78
N VAL A 75 -12.45 24.75 1.81
CA VAL A 75 -13.13 23.83 0.89
C VAL A 75 -14.48 23.36 1.41
N LEU A 76 -14.92 23.85 2.58
CA LEU A 76 -16.24 23.60 3.15
C LEU A 76 -16.96 24.92 3.40
N ILE A 77 -18.28 24.88 3.55
CA ILE A 77 -19.09 26.08 3.87
C ILE A 77 -18.89 26.47 5.34
N GLY A 78 -18.76 25.49 6.24
CA GLY A 78 -18.54 25.71 7.66
C GLY A 78 -18.34 24.41 8.45
N SER A 79 -18.89 24.39 9.66
CA SER A 79 -18.87 23.20 10.53
C SER A 79 -19.72 22.06 9.98
N PRO A 80 -19.49 20.80 10.42
CA PRO A 80 -20.27 19.64 9.97
C PRO A 80 -21.77 19.86 10.15
N THR A 81 -22.56 19.46 9.16
CA THR A 81 -24.02 19.63 9.12
C THR A 81 -24.76 18.31 9.22
N ASP A 82 -26.09 18.37 9.41
CA ASP A 82 -26.92 17.17 9.41
C ASP A 82 -26.95 16.48 8.05
N ALA A 83 -27.02 17.20 6.94
CA ALA A 83 -26.91 16.64 5.59
C ALA A 83 -25.55 16.98 4.99
N PHE A 84 -24.84 16.01 4.41
CA PHE A 84 -23.47 16.27 3.93
C PHE A 84 -23.40 17.37 2.87
N GLN A 85 -24.44 17.47 2.03
CA GLN A 85 -24.49 18.41 0.91
C GLN A 85 -24.49 19.86 1.37
N ASP A 86 -25.08 20.14 2.54
CA ASP A 86 -25.22 21.49 3.08
C ASP A 86 -23.86 22.11 3.49
N ASN A 87 -22.84 21.27 3.71
CA ASN A 87 -21.50 21.73 4.05
C ASN A 87 -20.54 21.76 2.85
N LEU A 88 -20.91 21.16 1.71
CA LEU A 88 -20.05 21.12 0.52
C LEU A 88 -20.21 22.42 -0.28
N ARG A 89 -19.09 23.11 -0.52
CA ARG A 89 -19.05 24.22 -1.48
C ARG A 89 -19.44 23.77 -2.89
N HIS A 90 -20.33 24.53 -3.54
CA HIS A 90 -20.83 24.22 -4.89
C HIS A 90 -19.78 24.39 -6.00
N ASP A 91 -18.76 25.21 -5.79
CA ASP A 91 -17.67 25.46 -6.74
C ASP A 91 -16.48 24.51 -6.59
N VAL A 92 -16.54 23.59 -5.62
CA VAL A 92 -15.51 22.59 -5.35
C VAL A 92 -16.05 21.20 -5.69
N ARG A 93 -15.16 20.35 -6.24
CA ARG A 93 -15.44 18.96 -6.53
C ARG A 93 -14.72 18.07 -5.53
N TYR A 94 -15.39 17.01 -5.10
CA TYR A 94 -14.93 16.09 -4.06
C TYR A 94 -14.93 14.66 -4.57
N ILE A 95 -14.19 13.80 -3.88
CA ILE A 95 -14.15 12.36 -4.15
C ILE A 95 -14.08 11.55 -2.85
N THR A 96 -14.76 10.42 -2.79
CA THR A 96 -14.73 9.48 -1.65
C THR A 96 -14.69 8.03 -2.12
N THR A 97 -14.40 7.11 -1.20
CA THR A 97 -14.57 5.67 -1.37
C THR A 97 -15.02 5.02 -0.06
N TRP A 98 -15.37 3.73 -0.09
CA TRP A 98 -15.90 3.00 1.07
C TRP A 98 -15.09 1.73 1.32
N PRO A 99 -13.94 1.82 2.00
CA PRO A 99 -13.16 0.64 2.32
C PRO A 99 -13.95 -0.28 3.28
N GLY A 100 -13.68 -1.58 3.21
CA GLY A 100 -14.37 -2.59 4.03
C GLY A 100 -13.53 -3.84 4.25
N ASN A 101 -12.23 -3.68 4.48
CA ASN A 101 -11.26 -4.77 4.59
C ASN A 101 -10.39 -4.59 5.86
N GLY A 102 -9.31 -5.37 6.01
CA GLY A 102 -8.35 -5.18 7.11
C GLY A 102 -7.66 -3.80 7.05
N PHE A 103 -7.19 -3.32 8.21
CA PHE A 103 -6.60 -1.98 8.39
C PHE A 103 -5.69 -1.52 7.24
N THR A 104 -4.69 -2.33 6.87
CA THR A 104 -3.73 -1.94 5.84
C THR A 104 -4.33 -1.92 4.43
N ASN A 105 -5.28 -2.80 4.15
CA ASN A 105 -6.02 -2.78 2.89
C ASN A 105 -6.87 -1.50 2.77
N GLU A 106 -7.49 -1.07 3.88
CA GLU A 106 -8.20 0.22 3.92
C GLU A 106 -7.23 1.38 3.72
N ALA A 107 -6.08 1.39 4.40
CA ALA A 107 -5.06 2.44 4.24
C ALA A 107 -4.58 2.52 2.78
N MET A 108 -4.33 1.40 2.12
CA MET A 108 -3.99 1.34 0.68
C MET A 108 -5.13 1.87 -0.20
N SER A 109 -6.38 1.53 0.11
CA SER A 109 -7.55 2.06 -0.60
C SER A 109 -7.65 3.58 -0.47
N LEU A 110 -7.31 4.14 0.70
CA LEU A 110 -7.32 5.58 0.94
C LEU A 110 -6.13 6.30 0.27
N MET A 111 -4.95 5.66 0.18
CA MET A 111 -3.85 6.16 -0.65
C MET A 111 -4.27 6.25 -2.13
N ASN A 112 -4.94 5.20 -2.63
CA ASN A 112 -5.48 5.19 -3.99
C ASN A 112 -6.55 6.26 -4.20
N LEU A 113 -7.41 6.51 -3.22
CA LEU A 113 -8.39 7.60 -3.24
C LEU A 113 -7.72 8.96 -3.40
N ILE A 114 -6.72 9.26 -2.56
CA ILE A 114 -6.00 10.55 -2.61
C ILE A 114 -5.28 10.70 -3.95
N TYR A 115 -4.62 9.65 -4.45
CA TYR A 115 -3.98 9.70 -5.76
C TYR A 115 -5.01 9.94 -6.89
N LEU A 116 -6.16 9.27 -6.84
CA LEU A 116 -7.23 9.51 -7.82
C LEU A 116 -7.82 10.93 -7.69
N ALA A 117 -7.85 11.50 -6.48
CA ALA A 117 -8.25 12.88 -6.24
C ALA A 117 -7.29 13.87 -6.93
N MET A 118 -5.97 13.61 -6.87
CA MET A 118 -4.97 14.39 -7.62
C MET A 118 -5.21 14.32 -9.14
N LEU A 119 -5.49 13.12 -9.67
CA LEU A 119 -5.75 12.91 -11.11
C LEU A 119 -7.04 13.55 -11.61
N THR A 120 -8.00 13.81 -10.71
CA THR A 120 -9.34 14.28 -11.07
C THR A 120 -9.60 15.71 -10.63
N GLU A 121 -8.60 16.38 -10.05
CA GLU A 121 -8.68 17.75 -9.51
C GLU A 121 -9.81 17.87 -8.47
N ARG A 122 -9.88 16.89 -7.56
CA ARG A 122 -10.91 16.81 -6.52
C ARG A 122 -10.29 16.83 -5.12
N VAL A 123 -11.07 17.29 -4.15
CA VAL A 123 -10.74 17.20 -2.73
C VAL A 123 -11.15 15.82 -2.21
N PRO A 124 -10.23 14.98 -1.70
CA PRO A 124 -10.59 13.70 -1.12
C PRO A 124 -11.29 13.91 0.24
N ILE A 125 -12.41 13.21 0.44
CA ILE A 125 -13.09 13.08 1.73
C ILE A 125 -12.87 11.66 2.23
N LEU A 126 -12.05 11.52 3.26
CA LEU A 126 -11.58 10.25 3.79
C LEU A 126 -12.56 9.70 4.84
N PRO A 127 -13.04 8.45 4.69
CA PRO A 127 -13.79 7.78 5.75
C PRO A 127 -12.90 7.39 6.93
N ALA A 128 -13.54 7.15 8.06
CA ALA A 128 -12.92 6.47 9.19
C ALA A 128 -12.62 5.00 8.86
N PHE A 129 -11.62 4.43 9.52
CA PHE A 129 -11.28 3.02 9.42
C PHE A 129 -12.34 2.15 10.09
N ASN A 130 -12.73 1.07 9.40
CA ASN A 130 -13.77 0.18 9.83
C ASN A 130 -13.20 -1.00 10.64
N PRO A 131 -13.81 -1.35 11.79
CA PRO A 131 -13.32 -2.43 12.64
C PRO A 131 -13.67 -3.84 12.13
N SER A 132 -13.92 -4.00 10.83
CA SER A 132 -14.36 -5.26 10.20
C SER A 132 -13.48 -6.47 10.56
N HIS A 133 -12.18 -6.24 10.79
CA HIS A 133 -11.20 -7.26 11.15
C HIS A 133 -11.09 -7.58 12.64
N PHE A 134 -11.77 -6.84 13.52
CA PHE A 134 -11.84 -7.15 14.95
C PHE A 134 -12.94 -8.19 15.27
N SER A 135 -13.67 -8.68 14.27
CA SER A 135 -14.79 -9.64 14.39
C SER A 135 -14.41 -11.04 14.90
N GLY A 136 -13.18 -11.23 15.42
CA GLY A 136 -12.77 -12.36 16.25
C GLY A 136 -12.74 -12.08 17.76
N GLY A 137 -13.04 -10.84 18.19
CA GLY A 137 -13.21 -10.45 19.60
C GLY A 137 -14.67 -10.53 20.02
N SER A 138 -14.92 -10.76 21.32
CA SER A 138 -16.24 -11.00 21.92
C SER A 138 -17.38 -10.19 21.26
N PRO A 139 -18.56 -10.81 20.97
CA PRO A 139 -19.76 -10.12 20.45
C PRO A 139 -20.16 -8.85 21.22
N ASP A 140 -19.67 -8.72 22.46
CA ASP A 140 -19.97 -7.63 23.39
C ASP A 140 -19.00 -6.43 23.29
N THR A 141 -17.95 -6.48 22.48
CA THR A 141 -17.02 -5.34 22.31
C THR A 141 -17.41 -4.54 21.09
N GLU A 142 -18.23 -3.51 21.28
CA GLU A 142 -18.47 -2.49 20.26
C GLU A 142 -17.16 -1.75 19.98
N VAL A 143 -16.44 -2.16 18.94
CA VAL A 143 -15.24 -1.44 18.50
C VAL A 143 -15.68 -0.22 17.71
N VAL A 144 -15.29 0.97 18.20
CA VAL A 144 -15.58 2.25 17.56
C VAL A 144 -14.64 2.46 16.38
N ASP A 145 -15.12 3.11 15.32
CA ASP A 145 -14.30 3.53 14.19
C ASP A 145 -13.20 4.49 14.64
N THR A 146 -12.01 4.38 14.04
CA THR A 146 -10.93 5.35 14.23
C THR A 146 -10.82 6.26 13.01
N THR A 147 -10.72 7.57 13.23
CA THR A 147 -10.65 8.54 12.12
C THR A 147 -9.30 8.42 11.41
N PHE A 148 -9.23 8.91 10.18
CA PHE A 148 -7.97 8.89 9.44
C PHE A 148 -6.92 9.77 10.13
N GLY A 149 -7.33 10.93 10.65
CA GLY A 149 -6.47 11.85 11.41
C GLY A 149 -6.01 11.33 12.78
N GLU A 150 -6.72 10.38 13.40
CA GLU A 150 -6.23 9.71 14.62
C GLU A 150 -5.06 8.78 14.32
N VAL A 151 -5.00 8.25 13.10
CA VAL A 151 -3.95 7.31 12.66
C VAL A 151 -2.78 8.03 12.01
N PHE A 152 -3.05 9.00 11.12
CA PHE A 152 -2.05 9.66 10.29
C PHE A 152 -2.05 11.18 10.48
N ASP A 153 -0.90 11.80 10.28
CA ASP A 153 -0.74 13.25 10.34
C ASP A 153 -1.32 13.93 9.08
N VAL A 154 -2.61 14.24 9.13
CA VAL A 154 -3.35 14.89 8.02
C VAL A 154 -2.79 16.27 7.70
N PRO A 155 -2.54 17.18 8.67
CA PRO A 155 -1.92 18.48 8.37
C PRO A 155 -0.59 18.35 7.61
N ARG A 156 0.29 17.44 8.04
CA ARG A 156 1.55 17.18 7.35
C ARG A 156 1.31 16.63 5.94
N LEU A 157 0.42 15.66 5.79
CA LEU A 157 0.09 15.07 4.48
C LEU A 157 -0.45 16.12 3.52
N ALA A 158 -1.42 16.94 3.94
CA ALA A 158 -2.00 18.00 3.13
C ALA A 158 -0.94 19.01 2.68
N LYS A 159 -0.02 19.37 3.57
CA LYS A 159 1.12 20.26 3.26
C LYS A 159 2.10 19.64 2.27
N GLU A 160 2.48 18.38 2.46
CA GLU A 160 3.43 17.67 1.59
C GLU A 160 2.86 17.43 0.18
N LEU A 161 1.55 17.14 0.08
CA LEU A 161 0.84 16.96 -1.19
C LEU A 161 0.35 18.27 -1.82
N ARG A 162 0.40 19.38 -1.07
CA ARG A 162 -0.12 20.70 -1.48
C ARG A 162 -1.57 20.63 -1.95
N MET A 163 -2.38 19.87 -1.23
CA MET A 163 -3.81 19.73 -1.51
C MET A 163 -4.60 19.65 -0.20
N PRO A 164 -5.82 20.22 -0.15
CA PRO A 164 -6.71 20.01 0.99
C PRO A 164 -7.12 18.53 1.05
N ILE A 165 -7.20 18.01 2.27
CA ILE A 165 -7.64 16.65 2.56
C ILE A 165 -8.70 16.76 3.65
N LEU A 166 -9.89 16.22 3.38
CA LEU A 166 -10.99 16.24 4.31
C LEU A 166 -11.23 14.85 4.87
N GLU A 167 -11.88 14.81 6.03
CA GLU A 167 -12.43 13.62 6.63
C GLU A 167 -13.94 13.75 6.76
N TRP A 168 -14.67 12.65 6.72
CA TRP A 168 -16.14 12.66 6.78
C TRP A 168 -16.70 13.34 8.03
N TRP A 169 -16.00 13.28 9.16
CA TRP A 169 -16.42 13.95 10.40
C TRP A 169 -16.40 15.48 10.30
N GLN A 170 -15.66 16.05 9.33
CA GLN A 170 -15.63 17.48 9.04
C GLN A 170 -16.81 17.90 8.14
N VAL A 171 -17.43 16.95 7.44
CA VAL A 171 -18.47 17.21 6.43
C VAL A 171 -19.86 17.03 7.02
N LYS A 172 -20.12 15.89 7.67
CA LYS A 172 -21.42 15.51 8.23
C LYS A 172 -21.30 15.21 9.72
N ASP A 173 -22.26 15.68 10.51
CA ASP A 173 -22.31 15.39 11.95
C ASP A 173 -22.47 13.88 12.17
N ARG A 174 -21.55 13.29 12.95
CA ARG A 174 -21.55 11.89 13.33
C ARG A 174 -22.78 11.47 14.14
N LYS A 175 -23.44 12.43 14.79
CA LYS A 175 -24.68 12.21 15.56
C LYS A 175 -25.94 12.38 14.71
N SER A 176 -25.80 12.85 13.47
CA SER A 176 -26.95 13.08 12.61
C SER A 176 -27.72 11.78 12.36
N THR A 177 -29.03 11.88 12.44
CA THR A 177 -29.96 10.80 12.06
C THR A 177 -30.49 10.97 10.64
N THR A 178 -30.15 12.09 9.99
CA THR A 178 -30.58 12.42 8.63
C THR A 178 -29.96 11.44 7.63
N VAL A 179 -30.82 10.75 6.89
CA VAL A 179 -30.39 9.85 5.81
C VAL A 179 -30.21 10.65 4.53
N ASP A 180 -28.97 10.79 4.08
CA ASP A 180 -28.65 11.39 2.80
C ASP A 180 -28.68 10.35 1.69
N SER A 181 -28.87 10.80 0.46
CA SER A 181 -28.80 9.94 -0.72
C SER A 181 -27.59 10.30 -1.59
N LEU A 182 -26.94 9.29 -2.17
CA LEU A 182 -25.77 9.48 -3.03
C LEU A 182 -25.76 8.44 -4.16
N GLY A 183 -25.51 8.87 -5.39
CA GLY A 183 -25.18 7.94 -6.48
C GLY A 183 -23.68 7.68 -6.54
N CYS A 184 -23.27 6.43 -6.70
CA CYS A 184 -21.87 6.02 -6.76
C CYS A 184 -21.59 5.03 -7.91
N TRP A 185 -20.32 4.93 -8.31
CA TRP A 185 -19.84 3.88 -9.19
C TRP A 185 -19.55 2.59 -8.41
N ASN A 186 -20.07 1.48 -8.92
CA ASN A 186 -19.77 0.13 -8.45
C ASN A 186 -18.68 -0.47 -9.35
N VAL A 187 -17.44 -0.38 -8.89
CA VAL A 187 -16.23 -0.89 -9.51
C VAL A 187 -16.09 -2.38 -9.24
N TRP A 188 -16.43 -2.85 -8.03
CA TRP A 188 -16.24 -4.24 -7.65
C TRP A 188 -16.99 -5.20 -8.57
N GLN A 189 -18.26 -4.92 -8.85
CA GLN A 189 -19.06 -5.70 -9.80
C GLN A 189 -18.56 -5.59 -11.24
N ALA A 190 -17.89 -4.49 -11.61
CA ALA A 190 -17.33 -4.32 -12.94
C ALA A 190 -16.08 -5.18 -13.15
N VAL A 191 -15.26 -5.37 -12.11
CA VAL A 191 -14.00 -6.11 -12.19
C VAL A 191 -14.15 -7.58 -11.79
N MET A 192 -15.02 -7.89 -10.84
CA MET A 192 -15.31 -9.26 -10.37
C MET A 192 -16.59 -9.80 -11.00
N GLU A 193 -16.43 -10.63 -12.04
CA GLU A 193 -17.56 -11.12 -12.86
C GLU A 193 -18.60 -11.94 -12.10
N HIS A 194 -18.21 -12.57 -11.00
CA HIS A 194 -19.10 -13.37 -10.14
C HIS A 194 -19.72 -12.56 -9.00
N SER A 195 -19.35 -11.29 -8.83
CA SER A 195 -19.96 -10.42 -7.82
C SER A 195 -21.33 -9.95 -8.29
N SER A 196 -22.33 -10.03 -7.42
CA SER A 196 -23.69 -9.55 -7.68
C SER A 196 -23.89 -8.08 -7.30
N GLY A 197 -22.90 -7.43 -6.70
CA GLY A 197 -23.04 -6.08 -6.16
C GLY A 197 -21.72 -5.40 -5.80
N PRO A 198 -21.78 -4.23 -5.16
CA PRO A 198 -20.61 -3.49 -4.72
C PRO A 198 -19.87 -4.24 -3.62
N GLN A 199 -18.60 -3.90 -3.40
CA GLN A 199 -17.88 -4.36 -2.21
C GLN A 199 -18.58 -3.85 -0.95
N TYR A 200 -18.81 -4.73 0.02
CA TYR A 200 -19.44 -4.34 1.27
C TYR A 200 -18.54 -3.39 2.09
N SER A 201 -19.15 -2.35 2.64
CA SER A 201 -18.59 -1.48 3.67
C SER A 201 -19.70 -1.06 4.62
N ALA A 202 -19.45 -1.08 5.93
CA ALA A 202 -20.43 -0.58 6.89
C ALA A 202 -20.42 0.95 7.01
N THR A 203 -19.39 1.62 6.46
CA THR A 203 -19.17 3.06 6.64
C THR A 203 -20.31 3.94 6.11
N PRO A 204 -20.87 3.70 4.90
CA PRO A 204 -22.05 4.44 4.45
C PRO A 204 -23.22 4.38 5.42
N GLY A 205 -23.50 3.19 5.97
CA GLY A 205 -24.60 2.99 6.93
C GLY A 205 -24.38 3.73 8.25
N LYS A 206 -23.13 3.79 8.74
CA LYS A 206 -22.74 4.55 9.94
C LYS A 206 -22.85 6.06 9.72
N LEU A 207 -22.54 6.52 8.51
CA LEU A 207 -22.70 7.91 8.09
C LEU A 207 -24.12 8.25 7.66
N LYS A 208 -25.10 7.33 7.73
CA LYS A 208 -26.47 7.54 7.22
C LYS A 208 -26.51 7.99 5.76
N ILE A 209 -25.68 7.39 4.91
CA ILE A 209 -25.66 7.63 3.47
C ILE A 209 -26.26 6.40 2.77
N ASP A 210 -27.40 6.61 2.11
CA ASP A 210 -28.11 5.62 1.32
C ASP A 210 -27.67 5.71 -0.16
N ILE A 211 -27.06 4.64 -0.67
CA ILE A 211 -26.34 4.70 -1.95
C ILE A 211 -27.12 4.00 -3.06
N SER A 212 -27.26 4.67 -4.21
CA SER A 212 -27.61 4.06 -5.50
C SER A 212 -26.35 3.69 -6.26
N TRP A 213 -26.25 2.45 -6.75
CA TRP A 213 -25.05 1.96 -7.42
C TRP A 213 -25.22 1.87 -8.92
N THR A 214 -24.29 2.46 -9.67
CA THR A 214 -24.18 2.28 -11.12
C THR A 214 -22.96 1.43 -11.43
N ILE A 215 -23.15 0.29 -12.07
CA ILE A 215 -22.04 -0.61 -12.43
C ILE A 215 -21.10 0.13 -13.39
N ALA A 216 -19.82 0.21 -13.03
CA ALA A 216 -18.81 0.80 -13.88
C ALA A 216 -18.63 -0.03 -15.17
N PRO A 217 -18.23 0.60 -16.29
CA PRO A 217 -18.00 -0.15 -17.53
C PRO A 217 -16.85 -1.15 -17.42
N LYS A 218 -16.94 -2.29 -18.10
CA LYS A 218 -15.88 -3.33 -18.08
C LYS A 218 -14.49 -2.82 -18.49
N TRP A 219 -14.41 -1.75 -19.30
CA TRP A 219 -13.12 -1.18 -19.71
C TRP A 219 -12.33 -0.55 -18.55
N VAL A 220 -12.94 -0.34 -17.37
CA VAL A 220 -12.19 0.05 -16.16
C VAL A 220 -11.34 -1.08 -15.60
N LYS A 221 -11.63 -2.33 -15.95
CA LYS A 221 -10.83 -3.50 -15.55
C LYS A 221 -9.44 -3.42 -16.18
N LEU A 222 -8.42 -3.78 -15.42
CA LEU A 222 -7.02 -3.74 -15.87
C LEU A 222 -6.78 -4.79 -16.98
N LYS A 223 -7.26 -6.02 -16.77
CA LYS A 223 -7.25 -7.10 -17.77
C LYS A 223 -8.69 -7.52 -18.10
N PRO A 224 -9.33 -6.89 -19.11
CA PRO A 224 -10.74 -7.12 -19.43
C PRO A 224 -11.12 -8.59 -19.64
N ASP A 225 -10.21 -9.40 -20.19
CA ASP A 225 -10.46 -10.80 -20.55
C ASP A 225 -10.12 -11.79 -19.42
N ALA A 226 -9.56 -11.32 -18.31
CA ALA A 226 -9.18 -12.18 -17.18
C ALA A 226 -10.31 -12.22 -16.15
N ALA A 227 -11.13 -13.28 -16.17
CA ALA A 227 -12.31 -13.41 -15.30
C ALA A 227 -12.01 -13.20 -13.81
N ASN A 228 -10.83 -13.63 -13.35
CA ASN A 228 -10.39 -13.55 -11.96
C ASN A 228 -9.52 -12.30 -11.63
N ASP A 229 -9.37 -11.37 -12.57
CA ASP A 229 -8.65 -10.12 -12.31
C ASP A 229 -9.56 -9.14 -11.56
N ALA A 230 -9.27 -8.92 -10.28
CA ALA A 230 -10.00 -8.00 -9.42
C ALA A 230 -9.58 -6.53 -9.60
N GLN A 231 -8.64 -6.25 -10.52
CA GLN A 231 -7.97 -4.95 -10.61
C GLN A 231 -8.72 -3.98 -11.52
N ALA A 232 -8.94 -2.77 -11.03
CA ALA A 232 -9.34 -1.61 -11.81
C ALA A 232 -8.11 -0.79 -12.22
N LYS A 233 -8.19 -0.09 -13.36
CA LYS A 233 -7.14 0.82 -13.81
C LYS A 233 -7.44 2.27 -13.42
N PHE A 234 -6.47 3.00 -12.87
CA PHE A 234 -6.62 4.40 -12.46
C PHE A 234 -7.11 5.29 -13.59
N THR A 235 -6.53 5.17 -14.79
CA THR A 235 -6.97 5.92 -15.98
C THR A 235 -8.44 5.65 -16.32
N GLY A 236 -8.90 4.45 -16.01
CA GLY A 236 -10.28 4.04 -16.24
C GLY A 236 -11.25 4.72 -15.27
N LEU A 237 -10.91 4.69 -13.98
CA LEU A 237 -11.69 5.35 -12.94
C LEU A 237 -11.65 6.88 -13.07
N MET A 238 -10.48 7.43 -13.42
CA MET A 238 -10.27 8.85 -13.71
C MET A 238 -11.19 9.31 -14.84
N ALA A 239 -11.30 8.54 -15.94
CA ALA A 239 -12.19 8.88 -17.04
C ALA A 239 -13.65 9.04 -16.57
N LEU A 240 -14.14 8.17 -15.68
CA LEU A 240 -15.49 8.26 -15.13
C LEU A 240 -15.74 9.49 -14.24
N ALA A 241 -14.69 10.22 -13.84
CA ALA A 241 -14.80 11.47 -13.09
C ALA A 241 -15.18 12.68 -13.95
N PHE A 242 -15.07 12.57 -15.28
CA PHE A 242 -15.29 13.66 -16.23
C PHE A 242 -16.62 13.51 -16.98
N PRO A 243 -17.34 14.62 -17.28
CA PRO A 243 -18.70 14.57 -17.82
C PRO A 243 -18.87 13.74 -19.10
N GLU A 244 -17.93 13.83 -20.05
CA GLU A 244 -18.05 13.12 -21.34
C GLU A 244 -18.13 11.60 -21.15
N GLN A 245 -17.17 11.03 -20.43
CA GLN A 245 -17.10 9.58 -20.20
C GLN A 245 -18.13 9.13 -19.18
N ARG A 246 -18.42 9.94 -18.15
CA ARG A 246 -19.54 9.68 -17.24
C ARG A 246 -20.84 9.53 -18.02
N ASN A 247 -21.23 10.55 -18.79
CA ASN A 247 -22.53 10.60 -19.48
C ASN A 247 -22.69 9.49 -20.53
N ARG A 248 -21.62 9.13 -21.25
CA ARG A 248 -21.64 8.00 -22.22
C ARG A 248 -21.85 6.64 -21.55
N ASN A 249 -21.49 6.51 -20.29
CA ASN A 249 -21.49 5.24 -19.57
C ASN A 249 -22.54 5.18 -18.45
N LEU A 250 -23.39 6.20 -18.32
CA LEU A 250 -24.52 6.16 -17.41
C LEU A 250 -25.47 5.03 -17.83
N ARG A 251 -25.80 4.19 -16.86
CA ARG A 251 -26.82 3.15 -16.94
C ARG A 251 -27.79 3.37 -15.80
N THR A 252 -28.93 2.69 -15.84
CA THR A 252 -29.90 2.74 -14.74
C THR A 252 -29.24 2.28 -13.44
N PRO A 253 -29.10 3.16 -12.43
CA PRO A 253 -28.56 2.81 -11.13
C PRO A 253 -29.50 1.84 -10.39
N SER A 254 -28.95 0.99 -9.52
CA SER A 254 -29.77 0.25 -8.56
C SER A 254 -30.53 1.20 -7.64
N LYS A 255 -31.70 0.76 -7.17
CA LYS A 255 -32.40 1.50 -6.11
C LYS A 255 -31.58 1.41 -4.82
N SER A 256 -31.50 2.53 -4.12
CA SER A 256 -30.89 2.61 -2.80
C SER A 256 -31.76 1.85 -1.79
N PRO A 257 -31.16 1.12 -0.83
CA PRO A 257 -31.91 0.20 0.03
C PRO A 257 -32.88 0.87 1.00
N LEU A 258 -32.62 2.09 1.48
CA LEU A 258 -33.47 2.74 2.49
C LEU A 258 -34.55 3.63 1.88
N LEU A 259 -34.17 4.48 0.92
CA LEU A 259 -35.05 5.48 0.31
C LEU A 259 -35.65 5.02 -1.01
N GLY A 260 -35.17 3.93 -1.59
CA GLY A 260 -35.66 3.40 -2.87
C GLY A 260 -35.33 4.28 -4.08
N LEU A 261 -34.37 5.19 -3.96
CA LEU A 261 -33.98 6.16 -4.99
C LEU A 261 -33.02 5.54 -6.00
N SER A 262 -33.12 5.96 -7.26
CA SER A 262 -32.18 5.55 -8.32
C SER A 262 -31.43 6.80 -8.80
N LEU A 263 -30.26 7.05 -8.21
CA LEU A 263 -29.44 8.24 -8.47
C LEU A 263 -28.21 7.88 -9.30
N PRO A 264 -27.91 8.62 -10.40
CA PRO A 264 -26.68 8.42 -11.13
C PRO A 264 -25.47 8.87 -10.28
N PRO A 265 -24.25 8.39 -10.58
CA PRO A 265 -23.04 8.75 -9.84
C PRO A 265 -22.88 10.27 -9.73
N ASN A 266 -22.76 10.83 -8.53
CA ASN A 266 -22.82 12.28 -8.33
C ASN A 266 -21.61 13.00 -8.97
N GLU A 267 -21.84 14.16 -9.59
CA GLU A 267 -20.78 14.92 -10.27
C GLU A 267 -19.94 15.78 -9.32
N GLN A 268 -20.56 16.34 -8.27
CA GLN A 268 -19.89 17.15 -7.27
C GLN A 268 -19.10 16.26 -6.31
N LEU A 269 -19.72 15.24 -5.71
CA LEU A 269 -19.10 14.24 -4.86
C LEU A 269 -18.98 12.90 -5.60
N LEU A 270 -17.85 12.70 -6.27
CA LEU A 270 -17.54 11.44 -6.95
C LEU A 270 -17.32 10.33 -5.91
N CYS A 271 -17.79 9.12 -6.22
CA CYS A 271 -17.77 8.03 -5.27
C CYS A 271 -17.57 6.68 -5.96
N PHE A 272 -16.68 5.86 -5.39
CA PHE A 272 -16.41 4.47 -5.81
C PHE A 272 -16.57 3.52 -4.63
N ASP A 273 -17.14 2.33 -4.83
CA ASP A 273 -17.28 1.33 -3.77
C ASP A 273 -15.93 0.80 -3.26
N ASN A 274 -15.00 0.46 -4.16
CA ASN A 274 -13.74 -0.18 -3.79
C ASN A 274 -12.58 0.39 -4.61
N LEU A 275 -11.52 0.83 -3.91
CA LEU A 275 -10.27 1.27 -4.53
C LEU A 275 -9.06 0.44 -4.10
N TYR A 276 -9.22 -0.61 -3.28
CA TYR A 276 -8.09 -1.43 -2.81
C TYR A 276 -7.35 -2.11 -3.99
N TYR A 277 -8.08 -2.65 -4.95
CA TYR A 277 -7.53 -3.27 -6.16
C TYR A 277 -7.48 -2.29 -7.32
N THR A 278 -6.73 -1.19 -7.17
CA THR A 278 -6.52 -0.22 -8.26
C THR A 278 -5.05 -0.13 -8.63
N ALA A 279 -4.77 -0.10 -9.93
CA ALA A 279 -3.43 -0.05 -10.50
C ALA A 279 -3.38 0.75 -11.82
N ASN A 280 -2.21 1.03 -12.36
CA ASN A 280 -1.97 1.63 -13.67
C ASN A 280 -1.45 0.61 -14.66
N VAL A 281 -0.45 -0.17 -14.24
CA VAL A 281 0.35 -1.04 -15.13
C VAL A 281 0.04 -2.50 -14.89
N GLU A 282 0.24 -2.97 -13.66
CA GLU A 282 -0.01 -4.36 -13.28
C GLU A 282 -0.69 -4.46 -11.91
N GLY A 283 -1.39 -5.57 -11.69
CA GLY A 283 -2.09 -5.81 -10.43
C GLY A 283 -1.14 -5.88 -9.25
N LEU A 284 -1.66 -5.59 -8.05
CA LEU A 284 -0.87 -5.53 -6.82
C LEU A 284 0.28 -4.50 -6.92
N GLU A 285 0.02 -3.35 -7.56
CA GLU A 285 1.05 -2.36 -7.88
C GLU A 285 1.88 -1.93 -6.66
N PHE A 286 1.31 -1.94 -5.45
CA PHE A 286 2.03 -1.70 -4.19
C PHE A 286 3.17 -2.68 -3.93
N GLU A 287 3.37 -3.76 -4.69
CA GLU A 287 4.55 -4.63 -4.60
C GLU A 287 5.75 -4.08 -5.40
N HIS A 288 5.52 -3.10 -6.28
CA HIS A 288 6.50 -2.63 -7.25
C HIS A 288 6.99 -1.21 -6.96
N ASP A 289 8.28 -0.95 -7.15
CA ASP A 289 8.90 0.35 -6.84
C ASP A 289 8.22 1.53 -7.57
N TYR A 290 7.65 1.30 -8.74
CA TYR A 290 6.95 2.29 -9.54
C TYR A 290 5.52 2.59 -9.09
N SER A 291 5.02 1.96 -8.01
CA SER A 291 3.69 2.20 -7.45
C SER A 291 3.38 3.67 -7.28
N THR A 292 2.49 4.20 -8.11
CA THR A 292 2.20 5.64 -8.16
C THR A 292 1.53 6.14 -6.89
N ALA A 293 0.49 5.44 -6.41
CA ALA A 293 -0.18 5.78 -5.16
C ALA A 293 0.78 5.75 -3.97
N TRP A 294 1.69 4.78 -3.91
CA TRP A 294 2.72 4.79 -2.87
C TRP A 294 3.71 5.96 -3.04
N ARG A 295 4.31 6.13 -4.22
CA ARG A 295 5.36 7.13 -4.48
C ARG A 295 4.89 8.57 -4.34
N LEU A 296 3.60 8.83 -4.61
CA LEU A 296 3.01 10.17 -4.61
C LEU A 296 2.18 10.44 -3.37
N VAL A 297 1.67 9.40 -2.67
CA VAL A 297 0.86 9.58 -1.46
C VAL A 297 1.43 8.77 -0.29
N GLY A 298 1.57 7.46 -0.43
CA GLY A 298 1.92 6.55 0.67
C GLY A 298 3.20 6.91 1.42
N LYS A 299 4.25 7.36 0.72
CA LYS A 299 5.51 7.78 1.35
C LYS A 299 5.37 9.03 2.23
N HIS A 300 4.34 9.84 2.01
CA HIS A 300 4.02 11.05 2.77
C HIS A 300 3.04 10.76 3.92
N LEU A 301 2.52 9.54 4.00
CA LEU A 301 1.51 9.13 4.99
C LEU A 301 2.15 8.75 6.33
N HIS A 302 2.74 9.75 7.00
CA HIS A 302 3.34 9.62 8.32
C HIS A 302 2.29 9.44 9.41
N TRP A 303 2.68 8.74 10.48
CA TRP A 303 1.81 8.51 11.63
C TRP A 303 1.45 9.81 12.32
N ASN A 304 0.29 9.83 12.99
CA ASN A 304 -0.02 10.91 13.89
C ASN A 304 1.06 10.97 15.00
N PRO A 305 1.61 12.15 15.34
CA PRO A 305 2.65 12.28 16.38
C PRO A 305 2.30 11.59 17.70
N ARG A 306 1.01 11.59 18.09
CA ARG A 306 0.54 10.88 19.29
C ARG A 306 0.77 9.36 19.19
N ILE A 307 0.52 8.76 18.03
CA ILE A 307 0.77 7.33 17.79
C ILE A 307 2.27 7.04 17.85
N GLU A 308 3.09 7.90 17.24
CA GLU A 308 4.56 7.78 17.29
C GLU A 308 5.07 7.86 18.72
N ASP A 309 4.59 8.81 19.52
CA ASP A 309 4.98 9.00 20.91
C ASP A 309 4.61 7.80 21.78
N ILE A 310 3.40 7.27 21.60
CA ILE A 310 2.95 6.06 22.29
C ILE A 310 3.85 4.88 21.89
N ALA A 311 4.06 4.66 20.59
CA ALA A 311 4.92 3.60 20.07
C ALA A 311 6.35 3.67 20.62
N ARG A 312 6.95 4.86 20.65
CA ARG A 312 8.28 5.12 21.27
C ARG A 312 8.26 4.84 22.78
N GLY A 313 7.17 5.14 23.47
CA GLY A 313 6.98 4.77 24.87
C GLY A 313 7.00 3.24 25.08
N TYR A 314 6.34 2.46 24.21
CA TYR A 314 6.40 1.00 24.25
C TYR A 314 7.82 0.49 23.98
N LEU A 315 8.50 1.01 22.95
CA LEU A 315 9.89 0.66 22.64
C LEU A 315 10.83 0.88 23.83
N ARG A 316 10.75 2.04 24.49
CA ARG A 316 11.57 2.33 25.66
C ARG A 316 11.33 1.36 26.79
N ARG A 317 10.07 1.04 27.11
CA ARG A 317 9.74 0.03 28.13
C ARG A 317 10.26 -1.35 27.76
N THR A 318 10.07 -1.77 26.51
CA THR A 318 10.55 -3.07 26.00
C THR A 318 12.07 -3.20 26.09
N PHE A 319 12.81 -2.11 25.87
CA PHE A 319 14.27 -2.08 25.96
C PHE A 319 14.81 -1.71 27.35
N GLY A 320 13.94 -1.47 28.35
CA GLY A 320 14.37 -1.05 29.69
C GLY A 320 15.03 0.34 29.73
N LEU A 321 14.63 1.23 28.82
CA LEU A 321 15.16 2.58 28.68
C LEU A 321 14.35 3.61 29.48
N GLY A 322 15.01 4.68 29.93
CA GLY A 322 14.34 5.83 30.55
C GLY A 322 13.42 6.59 29.59
N VAL A 323 12.49 7.38 30.11
CA VAL A 323 11.43 8.08 29.34
C VAL A 323 11.97 8.92 28.19
N ASP A 324 13.10 9.60 28.40
CA ASP A 324 13.74 10.47 27.40
C ASP A 324 14.98 9.86 26.75
N ALA A 325 15.28 8.59 27.05
CA ALA A 325 16.42 7.92 26.46
C ALA A 325 16.23 7.76 24.94
N THR A 326 17.34 7.88 24.22
CA THR A 326 17.38 7.61 22.78
C THR A 326 17.18 6.12 22.54
N ILE A 327 16.26 5.78 21.64
CA ILE A 327 15.99 4.40 21.25
C ILE A 327 17.13 3.95 20.31
N PRO A 328 17.88 2.88 20.61
CA PRO A 328 18.94 2.39 19.75
C PRO A 328 18.37 1.82 18.44
N PRO A 329 19.17 1.73 17.35
CA PRO A 329 18.76 1.04 16.13
C PRO A 329 18.28 -0.39 16.40
N TYR A 330 17.16 -0.76 15.80
CA TYR A 330 16.55 -2.08 15.96
C TYR A 330 15.99 -2.62 14.64
N ILE A 331 15.78 -3.93 14.60
CA ILE A 331 15.13 -4.64 13.50
C ILE A 331 13.73 -5.07 13.96
N THR A 332 12.75 -4.96 13.07
CA THR A 332 11.38 -5.43 13.31
C THR A 332 11.07 -6.66 12.47
N ILE A 333 10.25 -7.55 13.03
CA ILE A 333 9.75 -8.74 12.36
C ILE A 333 8.23 -8.70 12.43
N HIS A 334 7.57 -8.94 11.30
CA HIS A 334 6.13 -9.16 11.24
C HIS A 334 5.81 -10.58 10.74
N VAL A 335 5.22 -11.37 11.62
CA VAL A 335 4.77 -12.75 11.33
C VAL A 335 3.25 -12.80 11.33
N ARG A 336 2.64 -13.18 10.21
CA ARG A 336 1.19 -13.37 10.08
C ARG A 336 0.85 -14.86 10.13
N HIS A 337 0.40 -15.36 11.27
CA HIS A 337 0.01 -16.76 11.49
C HIS A 337 -1.50 -16.94 11.63
N GLY A 338 -2.21 -15.95 12.18
CA GLY A 338 -3.58 -16.07 12.66
C GLY A 338 -4.58 -16.50 11.60
N ASP A 339 -5.03 -15.60 10.74
CA ASP A 339 -6.01 -15.88 9.68
C ASP A 339 -5.38 -16.63 8.48
N PHE A 340 -4.07 -16.47 8.28
CA PHE A 340 -3.32 -17.08 7.17
C PHE A 340 -3.29 -18.61 7.24
N LYS A 341 -3.54 -19.21 8.40
CA LYS A 341 -3.69 -20.67 8.53
C LYS A 341 -4.78 -21.24 7.60
N GLY A 342 -5.81 -20.46 7.29
CA GLY A 342 -6.89 -20.86 6.37
C GLY A 342 -6.45 -20.94 4.90
N ALA A 343 -5.33 -20.30 4.55
CA ALA A 343 -4.73 -20.38 3.22
C ALA A 343 -3.74 -21.55 3.07
N CYS A 344 -3.50 -22.33 4.14
CA CYS A 344 -2.63 -23.49 4.10
C CYS A 344 -3.38 -24.73 3.59
N HIS A 345 -2.84 -25.35 2.54
CA HIS A 345 -3.30 -26.64 2.02
C HIS A 345 -2.39 -27.82 2.41
N ILE A 346 -1.43 -27.57 3.29
CA ILE A 346 -0.44 -28.52 3.84
C ILE A 346 -0.39 -28.35 5.37
N PRO A 347 0.23 -29.29 6.14
CA PRO A 347 0.38 -29.13 7.58
C PRO A 347 0.96 -27.76 7.96
N LEU A 348 0.45 -27.14 9.04
CA LEU A 348 0.77 -25.74 9.39
C LEU A 348 2.26 -25.52 9.66
N ASP A 349 2.92 -26.50 10.25
CA ASP A 349 4.36 -26.54 10.50
C ASP A 349 5.19 -26.61 9.21
N GLU A 350 4.62 -27.14 8.11
CA GLU A 350 5.22 -27.10 6.78
C GLU A 350 4.82 -25.86 5.97
N CYS A 351 3.64 -25.28 6.26
CA CYS A 351 3.10 -24.10 5.61
C CYS A 351 3.83 -22.84 6.05
N PHE A 352 3.88 -22.59 7.36
CA PHE A 352 4.51 -21.40 7.90
C PHE A 352 6.03 -21.52 7.87
N ALA A 353 6.69 -20.37 7.75
CA ALA A 353 8.14 -20.35 7.79
C ALA A 353 8.62 -20.63 9.22
N PRO A 354 9.57 -21.56 9.43
CA PRO A 354 10.11 -21.81 10.76
C PRO A 354 10.88 -20.59 11.25
N LEU A 355 10.98 -20.40 12.58
CA LEU A 355 11.74 -19.30 13.18
C LEU A 355 13.20 -19.25 12.70
N SER A 356 13.82 -20.39 12.40
CA SER A 356 15.17 -20.47 11.83
C SER A 356 15.28 -19.82 10.44
N ALA A 357 14.23 -19.87 9.62
CA ALA A 357 14.19 -19.20 8.32
C ALA A 357 14.05 -17.68 8.48
N ILE A 358 13.32 -17.23 9.51
CA ILE A 358 13.18 -15.82 9.88
C ILE A 358 14.51 -15.30 10.44
N ALA A 359 15.15 -16.05 11.34
CA ALA A 359 16.45 -15.69 11.94
C ALA A 359 17.52 -15.46 10.88
N ARG A 360 17.61 -16.35 9.88
CA ARG A 360 18.51 -16.15 8.74
C ARG A 360 18.27 -14.82 8.02
N ARG A 361 17.00 -14.40 7.84
CA ARG A 361 16.70 -13.09 7.22
C ARG A 361 17.06 -11.92 8.13
N VAL A 362 16.93 -12.08 9.45
CA VAL A 362 17.41 -11.08 10.41
C VAL A 362 18.92 -10.92 10.31
N ASP A 363 19.67 -12.02 10.20
CA ASP A 363 21.13 -11.97 10.03
C ASP A 363 21.54 -11.29 8.72
N GLU A 364 20.87 -11.60 7.60
CA GLU A 364 21.08 -10.89 6.33
C GLU A 364 20.83 -9.38 6.44
N VAL A 365 19.81 -8.98 7.20
CA VAL A 365 19.50 -7.56 7.46
C VAL A 365 20.59 -6.92 8.33
N LYS A 366 21.04 -7.59 9.40
CA LYS A 366 22.13 -7.11 10.27
C LYS A 366 23.44 -6.92 9.49
N GLU A 367 23.81 -7.91 8.69
CA GLU A 367 25.02 -7.87 7.86
C GLU A 367 24.98 -6.71 6.86
N GLU A 368 23.85 -6.50 6.19
CA GLU A 368 23.71 -5.40 5.23
C GLU A 368 23.70 -4.03 5.92
N LEU A 369 23.02 -3.89 7.06
CA LEU A 369 23.05 -2.66 7.86
C LEU A 369 24.47 -2.30 8.30
N GLN A 370 25.22 -3.27 8.82
CA GLN A 370 26.59 -3.05 9.24
C GLN A 370 27.49 -2.70 8.04
N ARG A 371 27.40 -3.47 6.95
CA ARG A 371 28.30 -3.34 5.79
C ARG A 371 28.05 -2.08 4.97
N LEU A 372 26.79 -1.70 4.78
CA LEU A 372 26.43 -0.58 3.88
C LEU A 372 26.17 0.73 4.61
N LYS A 373 25.81 0.68 5.90
CA LYS A 373 25.33 1.85 6.63
C LYS A 373 26.04 2.08 7.96
N ASP A 374 26.98 1.20 8.35
CA ASP A 374 27.67 1.24 9.65
C ASP A 374 26.70 1.27 10.84
N ILE A 375 25.56 0.58 10.71
CA ILE A 375 24.53 0.49 11.75
C ILE A 375 24.59 -0.90 12.39
N THR A 376 24.90 -0.95 13.68
CA THR A 376 24.73 -2.16 14.49
C THR A 376 23.36 -2.17 15.17
N ALA A 377 22.45 -3.00 14.69
CA ALA A 377 21.13 -3.21 15.31
C ALA A 377 21.16 -4.42 16.25
N ALA A 378 21.38 -4.18 17.54
CA ALA A 378 21.45 -5.23 18.55
C ALA A 378 20.07 -5.80 18.93
N HIS A 379 19.03 -4.95 18.87
CA HIS A 379 17.68 -5.32 19.29
C HIS A 379 16.82 -5.78 18.11
N VAL A 380 16.00 -6.80 18.36
CA VAL A 380 15.05 -7.35 17.37
C VAL A 380 13.69 -7.46 18.04
N ILE A 381 12.66 -6.89 17.44
CA ILE A 381 11.28 -6.93 17.93
C ILE A 381 10.46 -7.79 16.99
N LEU A 382 9.72 -8.75 17.52
CA LEU A 382 8.76 -9.55 16.76
C LEU A 382 7.33 -9.17 17.13
N THR A 383 6.53 -8.94 16.09
CA THR A 383 5.08 -8.71 16.19
C THR A 383 4.36 -9.81 15.40
N SER A 384 3.26 -10.32 15.96
CA SER A 384 2.47 -11.39 15.34
C SER A 384 1.07 -11.45 15.91
N ASP A 385 0.14 -11.96 15.11
CA ASP A 385 -1.20 -12.37 15.54
C ASP A 385 -1.25 -13.81 16.10
N GLU A 386 -0.09 -14.44 16.33
CA GLU A 386 0.04 -15.74 16.99
C GLU A 386 -0.30 -15.68 18.50
N THR A 387 -1.05 -16.67 18.97
CA THR A 387 -1.46 -16.78 20.38
C THR A 387 -0.81 -17.95 21.12
N ASN A 388 -0.12 -18.86 20.42
CA ASN A 388 0.54 -20.01 21.02
C ASN A 388 1.72 -19.58 21.90
N ILE A 389 1.62 -19.85 23.21
CA ILE A 389 2.65 -19.45 24.18
C ILE A 389 4.00 -20.15 23.95
N THR A 390 3.99 -21.43 23.57
CA THR A 390 5.23 -22.20 23.31
C THR A 390 5.99 -21.62 22.12
N TRP A 391 5.28 -21.14 21.09
CA TRP A 391 5.92 -20.45 19.98
C TRP A 391 6.57 -19.13 20.42
N TRP A 392 5.92 -18.38 21.33
CA TRP A 392 6.51 -17.17 21.90
C TRP A 392 7.71 -17.46 22.82
N ASP A 393 7.73 -18.60 23.51
CA ASP A 393 8.92 -19.05 24.27
C ASP A 393 10.09 -19.33 23.33
N GLU A 394 9.85 -19.95 22.17
CA GLU A 394 10.87 -20.14 21.13
C GLU A 394 11.36 -18.80 20.57
N VAL A 395 10.47 -17.83 20.33
CA VAL A 395 10.85 -16.47 19.92
C VAL A 395 11.76 -15.80 20.95
N ALA A 396 11.42 -15.92 22.24
CA ALA A 396 12.23 -15.40 23.33
C ALA A 396 13.62 -16.08 23.41
N ALA A 397 13.71 -17.37 23.06
CA ALA A 397 14.98 -18.09 23.00
C ALA A 397 15.95 -17.56 21.92
N TYR A 398 15.45 -16.88 20.89
CA TYR A 398 16.30 -16.14 19.93
C TYR A 398 16.77 -14.76 20.46
N GLY A 399 16.35 -14.37 21.67
CA GLY A 399 16.61 -13.06 22.25
C GLY A 399 15.80 -11.94 21.62
N TRP A 400 14.69 -12.26 20.95
CA TRP A 400 13.81 -11.27 20.34
C TRP A 400 12.74 -10.79 21.32
N TYR A 401 12.44 -9.50 21.25
CA TYR A 401 11.47 -8.86 22.12
C TYR A 401 10.05 -8.97 21.57
N ARG A 402 9.07 -9.06 22.47
CA ARG A 402 7.64 -8.90 22.19
C ARG A 402 7.15 -7.61 22.85
N ILE A 403 6.25 -6.88 22.19
CA ILE A 403 5.56 -5.75 22.80
C ILE A 403 4.46 -6.26 23.72
N ASP A 404 4.45 -5.79 24.97
CA ASP A 404 3.40 -6.11 25.93
C ASP A 404 2.17 -5.23 25.66
N HIS A 405 1.10 -5.83 25.15
CA HIS A 405 -0.17 -5.14 24.88
C HIS A 405 -1.25 -5.35 25.95
N SER A 406 -0.91 -5.92 27.11
CA SER A 406 -1.88 -6.28 28.17
C SER A 406 -2.77 -5.11 28.62
N ALA A 407 -2.23 -3.89 28.67
CA ALA A 407 -2.95 -2.68 29.08
C ALA A 407 -3.34 -1.77 27.90
N THR A 408 -2.95 -2.10 26.66
CA THR A 408 -3.04 -1.17 25.53
C THR A 408 -4.48 -0.88 25.12
N ALA A 409 -5.27 -1.93 24.84
CA ALA A 409 -6.66 -1.76 24.40
C ALA A 409 -7.55 -1.13 25.49
N PRO A 410 -7.46 -1.52 26.77
CA PRO A 410 -8.17 -0.83 27.85
C PRO A 410 -7.82 0.65 28.00
N THR A 411 -6.57 1.03 27.69
CA THR A 411 -6.08 2.41 27.88
C THR A 411 -6.41 3.32 26.70
N TYR A 412 -6.21 2.83 25.47
CA TYR A 412 -6.27 3.66 24.27
C TYR A 412 -7.38 3.26 23.29
N GLY A 413 -7.98 2.09 23.46
CA GLY A 413 -9.00 1.53 22.57
C GLY A 413 -8.48 0.36 21.72
N ALA A 414 -9.41 -0.42 21.17
CA ALA A 414 -9.12 -1.70 20.50
C ALA A 414 -8.23 -1.59 19.25
N TRP A 415 -8.18 -0.42 18.61
CA TRP A 415 -7.31 -0.16 17.46
C TRP A 415 -5.83 -0.04 17.83
N TYR A 416 -5.54 0.46 19.02
CA TYR A 416 -4.19 0.88 19.36
C TYR A 416 -3.14 -0.23 19.37
N PRO A 417 -3.43 -1.50 19.74
CA PRO A 417 -2.46 -2.57 19.59
C PRO A 417 -1.88 -2.68 18.18
N VAL A 418 -2.72 -2.75 17.15
CA VAL A 418 -2.25 -2.85 15.75
C VAL A 418 -1.60 -1.56 15.26
N LEU A 419 -2.10 -0.39 15.68
CA LEU A 419 -1.50 0.89 15.31
C LEU A 419 -0.10 1.05 15.90
N ILE A 420 0.09 0.70 17.17
CA ILE A 420 1.38 0.74 17.84
C ILE A 420 2.34 -0.25 17.21
N ASP A 421 1.91 -1.50 16.98
CA ASP A 421 2.76 -2.50 16.33
C ASP A 421 3.20 -2.04 14.95
N THR A 422 2.29 -1.55 14.12
CA THR A 422 2.62 -1.10 12.76
C THR A 422 3.50 0.16 12.76
N ALA A 423 3.35 1.05 13.74
CA ALA A 423 4.24 2.20 13.93
C ALA A 423 5.65 1.76 14.35
N ILE A 424 5.76 0.89 15.36
CA ILE A 424 7.04 0.30 15.80
C ILE A 424 7.73 -0.41 14.65
N GLN A 425 6.98 -1.21 13.90
CA GLN A 425 7.46 -1.95 12.73
C GLN A 425 8.09 -1.01 11.70
N SER A 426 7.42 0.11 11.39
CA SER A 426 7.89 1.06 10.37
C SER A 426 9.09 1.90 10.77
N GLU A 427 9.32 2.12 12.07
CA GLU A 427 10.41 2.95 12.60
C GLU A 427 11.76 2.19 12.72
N GLY A 428 11.76 0.87 12.47
CA GLY A 428 12.96 0.05 12.52
C GLY A 428 13.99 0.43 11.44
N LYS A 429 15.28 0.22 11.72
CA LYS A 429 16.35 0.35 10.72
C LYS A 429 16.42 -0.84 9.78
N GLY A 430 15.89 -1.98 10.20
CA GLY A 430 15.68 -3.12 9.33
C GLY A 430 14.36 -3.80 9.59
N PHE A 431 13.86 -4.55 8.60
CA PHE A 431 12.58 -5.23 8.69
C PHE A 431 12.57 -6.59 8.00
N VAL A 432 11.93 -7.57 8.64
CA VAL A 432 11.66 -8.89 8.08
C VAL A 432 10.16 -9.15 8.07
N GLY A 433 9.56 -9.21 6.89
CA GLY A 433 8.11 -9.36 6.73
C GLY A 433 7.69 -10.76 6.26
N THR A 434 6.43 -11.10 6.53
CA THR A 434 5.72 -12.23 5.90
C THR A 434 5.33 -11.89 4.47
N ASP A 435 5.72 -12.73 3.50
CA ASP A 435 5.34 -12.60 2.08
C ASP A 435 3.80 -12.53 1.90
N ARG A 436 3.31 -11.73 0.94
CA ARG A 436 1.87 -11.50 0.65
C ARG A 436 1.03 -10.87 1.77
N SER A 437 1.61 -10.52 2.91
CA SER A 437 0.91 -9.71 3.91
C SER A 437 0.97 -8.24 3.53
N THR A 438 -0.19 -7.58 3.42
CA THR A 438 -0.28 -6.14 3.15
C THR A 438 0.39 -5.31 4.26
N VAL A 439 0.25 -5.74 5.52
CA VAL A 439 0.95 -5.15 6.68
C VAL A 439 2.46 -5.18 6.42
N SER A 440 3.03 -6.36 6.12
CA SER A 440 4.45 -6.48 5.82
C SER A 440 4.88 -5.62 4.64
N LEU A 441 4.06 -5.58 3.58
CA LEU A 441 4.37 -4.84 2.37
C LEU A 441 4.50 -3.34 2.64
N ILE A 442 3.51 -2.74 3.29
CA ILE A 442 3.50 -1.31 3.59
C ILE A 442 4.60 -0.96 4.59
N THR A 443 4.77 -1.78 5.63
CA THR A 443 5.87 -1.61 6.60
C THR A 443 7.23 -1.62 5.91
N ALA A 444 7.50 -2.59 5.03
CA ALA A 444 8.76 -2.68 4.31
C ALA A 444 9.05 -1.43 3.48
N ARG A 445 8.01 -0.84 2.88
CA ARG A 445 8.17 0.41 2.14
C ARG A 445 8.46 1.61 3.05
N ARG A 446 7.79 1.73 4.19
CA ARG A 446 8.08 2.77 5.20
C ARG A 446 9.52 2.67 5.69
N VAL A 447 9.97 1.48 6.06
CA VAL A 447 11.35 1.27 6.51
C VAL A 447 12.37 1.70 5.44
N LYS A 448 12.14 1.33 4.17
CA LYS A 448 13.00 1.76 3.07
C LYS A 448 12.97 3.27 2.84
N GLU A 449 11.79 3.88 2.77
CA GLU A 449 11.67 5.26 2.27
C GLU A 449 11.73 6.33 3.35
N TRP A 450 11.32 6.01 4.58
CA TRP A 450 11.37 6.94 5.71
C TRP A 450 12.72 6.88 6.44
N HIS A 451 13.36 5.72 6.44
CA HIS A 451 14.56 5.51 7.25
C HIS A 451 15.76 5.01 6.46
N ASP A 452 15.64 4.86 5.14
CA ASP A 452 16.68 4.26 4.29
C ASP A 452 17.13 2.90 4.88
N GLY A 453 16.16 2.11 5.33
CA GLY A 453 16.37 0.84 6.04
C GLY A 453 16.47 -0.37 5.12
N VAL A 454 16.97 -1.48 5.68
CA VAL A 454 17.14 -2.75 4.95
C VAL A 454 15.94 -3.67 5.21
N VAL A 455 15.37 -4.27 4.16
CA VAL A 455 14.24 -5.19 4.33
C VAL A 455 14.47 -6.54 3.69
N ARG A 456 13.81 -7.56 4.24
CA ARG A 456 13.67 -8.91 3.68
C ARG A 456 12.24 -9.41 3.84
N SER A 457 11.89 -10.37 3.00
CA SER A 457 10.62 -11.11 3.12
C SER A 457 10.89 -12.59 3.30
N VAL A 458 10.03 -13.23 4.07
CA VAL A 458 10.04 -14.68 4.31
C VAL A 458 8.85 -15.30 3.60
N LYS A 459 9.14 -16.27 2.72
CA LYS A 459 8.13 -17.02 1.99
C LYS A 459 7.53 -18.12 2.86
N TRP A 460 6.25 -18.39 2.67
CA TRP A 460 5.44 -19.42 3.34
C TRP A 460 4.51 -20.08 2.31
N GLY A 461 3.71 -21.07 2.71
CA GLY A 461 2.83 -21.85 1.82
C GLY A 461 3.56 -23.00 1.10
N GLU A 462 2.97 -23.51 0.01
CA GLU A 462 3.41 -24.73 -0.71
C GLU A 462 4.93 -24.77 -1.02
N GLY A 463 5.69 -25.41 -0.13
CA GLY A 463 7.15 -25.52 -0.21
C GLY A 463 7.92 -24.23 0.08
N GLY A 464 7.28 -23.13 0.47
CA GLY A 464 7.90 -21.85 0.82
C GLY A 464 8.77 -21.93 2.07
N GLY A 465 8.29 -22.62 3.11
CA GLY A 465 9.04 -22.90 4.34
C GLY A 465 10.35 -23.64 4.05
N ARG A 466 10.28 -24.72 3.24
CA ARG A 466 11.44 -25.54 2.85
C ARG A 466 12.35 -24.89 1.79
N ARG A 467 11.82 -24.13 0.82
CA ARG A 467 12.63 -23.44 -0.22
C ARG A 467 13.43 -22.27 0.35
N SER A 468 12.96 -21.65 1.43
CA SER A 468 13.71 -20.58 2.11
C SER A 468 15.07 -21.06 2.63
N LEU A 469 15.21 -22.36 2.96
CA LEU A 469 16.43 -22.98 3.48
C LEU A 469 17.47 -23.37 2.41
N ARG A 470 17.15 -23.28 1.11
CA ARG A 470 18.13 -23.59 0.04
C ARG A 470 19.00 -22.36 -0.25
N LYS A 471 20.29 -22.45 0.11
CA LYS A 471 21.34 -21.51 -0.31
C LYS A 471 21.26 -21.27 -1.82
N LYS A 472 21.27 -20.00 -2.24
CA LYS A 472 21.74 -19.62 -3.57
C LYS A 472 23.25 -19.54 -3.55
#